data_AF-A0A2H0Z4E9-F1
#
_entry.id   AF-A0A2H0Z4E9-F1
#
_cell.length_a   1.000
_cell.length_b   1.000
_cell.length_c   1.000
_cell.angle_alpha   90.00
_cell.angle_beta   90.00
_cell.angle_gamma   90.00
#
_symmetry.space_group_name_H-M   'P 1'
#
loop_
_entity.id
_entity.type
_entity.pdbx_description
1 polymer ?
#
loop_
_entity_poly.entity_id
_entity_poly.type
_entity_poly.pdbx_seq_one_letter_code
_entity_poly.pdbx_strand_id
1 'polypeptide(L)'
;KELMQFLQDLTHGYTTYQIKTALSLSSIYSMKIYEIICKWRGLKKFYISIEDLRFYTNTIDKYDNVYDLKKRVLEAARKELKDNKDTDLQFNYKDHKEGRNIIGFYIYPIKTKNAFEEQKIKKSVSPRWDLSKELVTALEKQNILLKGATLEAIKEWSSKVHDHNDNDMIHQIGKYVEAAERKNGIGKNYAAYIMGCINRDIKSINH
;
A
#
# COMPACT_ATOMS: atom_id res chain seq x y z
N LYS A 1 19.92 8.87 -9.27
CA LYS A 1 19.33 9.70 -8.19
C LYS A 1 17.80 9.53 -8.12
N GLU A 2 17.09 9.57 -9.25
CA GLU A 2 15.61 9.45 -9.29
C GLU A 2 15.04 8.09 -8.86
N LEU A 3 15.73 6.98 -9.19
CA LEU A 3 15.28 5.63 -8.79
C LEU A 3 15.24 5.47 -7.26
N MET A 4 16.22 6.03 -6.53
CA MET A 4 16.22 5.95 -5.07
C MET A 4 15.07 6.73 -4.44
N GLN A 5 14.77 7.94 -4.94
CA GLN A 5 13.64 8.72 -4.47
C GLN A 5 12.32 7.98 -4.73
N PHE A 6 12.16 7.44 -5.94
CA PHE A 6 11.00 6.63 -6.29
C PHE A 6 10.85 5.40 -5.38
N LEU A 7 11.95 4.71 -5.04
CA LEU A 7 11.91 3.57 -4.13
C LEU A 7 11.51 3.97 -2.71
N GLN A 8 11.94 5.14 -2.22
CA GLN A 8 11.54 5.67 -0.91
C GLN A 8 10.05 6.07 -0.88
N ASP A 9 9.56 6.69 -1.95
CA ASP A 9 8.14 7.06 -2.08
C ASP A 9 7.27 5.78 -2.15
N LEU A 10 7.75 4.74 -2.85
CA LEU A 10 7.10 3.44 -2.92
C LEU A 10 7.05 2.69 -1.58
N THR A 11 8.00 2.90 -0.67
CA THR A 11 7.94 2.25 0.66
C THR A 11 6.81 2.79 1.55
N HIS A 12 6.19 3.92 1.18
CA HIS A 12 5.10 4.54 1.94
C HIS A 12 3.76 4.39 1.18
N GLY A 13 2.86 3.54 1.68
CA GLY A 13 1.50 3.42 1.16
C GLY A 13 1.30 2.50 -0.04
N TYR A 14 2.35 1.86 -0.56
CA TYR A 14 2.25 0.81 -1.58
C TYR A 14 2.43 -0.58 -0.98
N THR A 15 1.76 -1.56 -1.56
CA THR A 15 1.88 -2.96 -1.13
C THR A 15 3.19 -3.55 -1.64
N THR A 16 3.73 -4.57 -0.97
CA THR A 16 4.91 -5.31 -1.45
C THR A 16 4.74 -5.79 -2.89
N TYR A 17 3.51 -6.11 -3.30
CA TYR A 17 3.22 -6.48 -4.68
C TYR A 17 3.39 -5.31 -5.65
N GLN A 18 2.82 -4.14 -5.32
CA GLN A 18 2.97 -2.94 -6.14
C GLN A 18 4.43 -2.51 -6.27
N ILE A 19 5.22 -2.66 -5.19
CA ILE A 19 6.67 -2.41 -5.22
C ILE A 19 7.36 -3.39 -6.17
N LYS A 20 7.04 -4.69 -6.10
CA LYS A 20 7.58 -5.71 -7.02
C LYS A 20 7.22 -5.42 -8.48
N THR A 21 5.98 -5.02 -8.75
CA THR A 21 5.55 -4.61 -10.09
C THR A 21 6.35 -3.39 -10.55
N ALA A 22 6.48 -2.36 -9.73
CA ALA A 22 7.25 -1.17 -10.10
C ALA A 22 8.73 -1.49 -10.39
N LEU A 23 9.32 -2.40 -9.61
CA LEU A 23 10.71 -2.87 -9.80
C LEU A 23 10.90 -3.76 -11.03
N SER A 24 9.86 -4.44 -11.51
CA SER A 24 9.94 -5.28 -12.71
C SER A 24 9.82 -4.49 -14.01
N LEU A 25 9.41 -3.22 -13.94
CA LEU A 25 9.41 -2.31 -15.07
C LEU A 25 10.84 -1.83 -15.35
N SER A 26 11.21 -1.75 -16.62
CA SER A 26 12.51 -1.29 -17.09
C SER A 26 12.51 0.19 -17.47
N SER A 27 11.38 0.70 -17.95
CA SER A 27 11.25 2.13 -18.28
C SER A 27 10.85 2.95 -17.06
N ILE A 28 11.60 4.02 -16.80
CA ILE A 28 11.25 5.04 -15.81
C ILE A 28 9.86 5.62 -16.08
N TYR A 29 9.46 5.77 -17.35
CA TYR A 29 8.12 6.26 -17.69
C TYR A 29 7.04 5.24 -17.35
N SER A 30 7.30 3.95 -17.53
CA SER A 30 6.36 2.92 -17.12
C SER A 30 6.18 2.90 -15.61
N MET A 31 7.28 3.05 -14.86
CA MET A 31 7.23 3.21 -13.40
C MET A 31 6.39 4.42 -12.98
N LYS A 32 6.63 5.60 -13.58
CA LYS A 32 5.88 6.83 -13.27
C LYS A 32 4.41 6.76 -13.67
N ILE A 33 4.11 6.20 -14.83
CA ILE A 33 2.72 5.97 -15.25
C ILE A 33 2.02 4.97 -14.33
N TYR A 34 2.71 3.91 -13.92
CA TYR A 34 2.18 2.95 -12.95
C TYR A 34 1.89 3.61 -11.59
N GLU A 35 2.76 4.50 -11.11
CA GLU A 35 2.59 5.30 -9.90
C GLU A 35 1.30 6.13 -9.96
N ILE A 36 1.13 6.88 -11.06
CA ILE A 36 -0.09 7.65 -11.38
C ILE A 36 -1.31 6.73 -11.34
N ILE A 37 -1.31 5.61 -12.08
CA ILE A 37 -2.46 4.70 -12.14
C ILE A 37 -2.79 4.12 -10.76
N CYS A 38 -1.78 3.79 -9.95
CA CYS A 38 -1.97 3.31 -8.59
C CYS A 38 -2.67 4.33 -7.70
N LYS A 39 -2.29 5.61 -7.78
CA LYS A 39 -2.92 6.70 -7.02
C LYS A 39 -4.43 6.79 -7.27
N TRP A 40 -4.87 6.53 -8.51
CA TRP A 40 -6.27 6.58 -8.92
C TRP A 40 -6.89 5.21 -9.23
N ARG A 41 -6.31 4.10 -8.75
CA ARG A 41 -6.74 2.71 -9.07
C ARG A 41 -8.15 2.35 -8.61
N GLY A 42 -8.72 3.15 -7.71
CA GLY A 42 -10.10 3.01 -7.25
C GLY A 42 -11.14 3.51 -8.26
N LEU A 43 -10.73 4.33 -9.23
CA LEU A 43 -11.61 4.93 -10.23
C LEU A 43 -11.65 4.08 -11.50
N LYS A 44 -12.83 3.99 -12.13
CA LYS A 44 -12.98 3.33 -13.44
C LYS A 44 -12.26 4.07 -14.57
N LYS A 45 -12.16 5.40 -14.42
CA LYS A 45 -11.43 6.30 -15.31
C LYS A 45 -11.06 7.57 -14.55
N PHE A 46 -10.02 8.25 -14.97
CA PHE A 46 -9.69 9.59 -14.51
C PHE A 46 -9.12 10.42 -15.66
N TYR A 47 -9.15 11.74 -15.51
CA TYR A 47 -8.56 12.68 -16.45
C TYR A 47 -7.20 13.16 -15.93
N ILE A 48 -6.25 13.35 -16.83
CA ILE A 48 -4.96 13.99 -16.55
C ILE A 48 -4.68 15.02 -17.64
N SER A 49 -4.35 16.25 -17.24
CA SER A 49 -3.93 17.30 -18.18
C SER A 49 -2.55 16.99 -18.76
N ILE A 50 -2.15 17.70 -19.83
CA ILE A 50 -0.80 17.54 -20.38
C ILE A 50 0.24 18.04 -19.38
N GLU A 51 -0.07 19.13 -18.70
CA GLU A 51 0.77 19.78 -17.70
C GLU A 51 1.02 18.82 -16.53
N ASP A 52 -0.04 18.22 -15.97
CA ASP A 52 0.08 17.24 -14.89
C ASP A 52 0.84 16.00 -15.35
N LEU A 53 0.54 15.48 -16.54
CA LEU A 53 1.25 14.32 -17.07
C LEU A 53 2.75 14.60 -17.19
N ARG A 54 3.12 15.78 -17.68
CA ARG A 54 4.53 16.21 -17.77
C ARG A 54 5.17 16.34 -16.40
N PHE A 55 4.46 16.94 -15.45
CA PHE A 55 4.93 17.08 -14.08
C PHE A 55 5.22 15.72 -13.45
N TYR A 56 4.24 14.81 -13.43
CA TYR A 56 4.39 13.51 -12.78
C TYR A 56 5.42 12.60 -13.46
N THR A 57 5.68 12.78 -14.76
CA THR A 57 6.64 11.97 -15.50
C THR A 57 8.02 12.62 -15.63
N ASN A 58 8.23 13.79 -15.01
CA ASN A 58 9.44 14.61 -15.14
C ASN A 58 9.79 14.92 -16.62
N THR A 59 8.78 15.29 -17.42
CA THR A 59 8.91 15.59 -18.85
C THR A 59 8.46 16.99 -19.24
N ILE A 60 8.44 17.92 -18.27
CA ILE A 60 8.06 19.34 -18.45
C ILE A 60 8.74 19.93 -19.70
N ASP A 61 10.07 19.88 -19.77
CA ASP A 61 10.85 20.48 -20.86
C ASP A 61 11.43 19.46 -21.84
N LYS A 62 10.96 18.20 -21.82
CA LYS A 62 11.63 17.10 -22.53
C LYS A 62 11.12 16.84 -23.94
N TYR A 63 9.85 17.16 -24.20
CA TYR A 63 9.19 16.88 -25.48
C TYR A 63 8.48 18.12 -25.98
N ASP A 64 8.87 18.60 -27.15
CA ASP A 64 8.34 19.86 -27.72
C ASP A 64 6.86 19.75 -28.09
N ASN A 65 6.43 18.57 -28.56
CA ASN A 65 5.07 18.34 -29.00
C ASN A 65 4.38 17.23 -28.19
N VAL A 66 3.05 17.29 -28.15
CA VAL A 66 2.20 16.34 -27.41
C VAL A 66 2.24 14.94 -28.03
N TYR A 67 2.50 14.84 -29.34
CA TYR A 67 2.59 13.57 -30.03
C TYR A 67 3.77 12.72 -29.51
N ASP A 68 4.94 13.34 -29.33
CA ASP A 68 6.12 12.68 -28.79
C ASP A 68 5.96 12.32 -27.32
N LEU A 69 5.36 13.21 -26.50
CA LEU A 69 4.98 12.90 -25.13
C LEU A 69 4.10 11.65 -25.08
N LYS A 70 3.03 11.63 -25.88
CA LYS A 70 2.11 10.50 -25.97
C LYS A 70 2.82 9.23 -26.42
N LYS A 71 3.63 9.28 -27.47
CA LYS A 71 4.31 8.11 -28.04
C LYS A 71 5.40 7.55 -27.11
N ARG A 72 6.20 8.41 -26.49
CA ARG A 72 7.39 8.00 -25.71
C ARG A 72 7.08 7.74 -24.25
N VAL A 73 5.99 8.29 -23.72
CA VAL A 73 5.59 8.14 -22.32
C VAL A 73 4.37 7.24 -22.20
N LEU A 74 3.20 7.68 -22.67
CA LEU A 74 1.96 6.92 -22.50
C LEU A 74 1.97 5.60 -23.26
N GLU A 75 2.32 5.62 -24.55
CA GLU A 75 2.28 4.42 -25.37
C GLU A 75 3.38 3.42 -25.00
N ALA A 76 4.58 3.91 -24.67
CA ALA A 76 5.66 3.08 -24.15
C ALA A 76 5.24 2.40 -22.83
N ALA A 77 4.69 3.17 -21.88
CA ALA A 77 4.22 2.63 -20.61
C ALA A 77 3.07 1.64 -20.77
N ARG A 78 2.12 1.96 -21.67
CA ARG A 78 0.99 1.09 -21.97
C ARG A 78 1.46 -0.26 -22.51
N LYS A 79 2.42 -0.24 -23.43
CA LYS A 79 2.98 -1.46 -24.02
C LYS A 79 3.71 -2.30 -22.97
N GLU A 80 4.62 -1.68 -22.21
CA GLU A 80 5.40 -2.42 -21.22
C GLU A 80 4.54 -3.01 -20.10
N LEU A 81 3.59 -2.23 -19.55
CA LEU A 81 2.64 -2.75 -18.56
C LEU A 81 1.75 -3.86 -19.14
N LYS A 82 1.41 -3.80 -20.43
CA LYS A 82 0.62 -4.86 -21.07
C LYS A 82 1.42 -6.15 -21.24
N ASP A 83 2.70 -6.03 -21.61
CA ASP A 83 3.58 -7.16 -21.90
C ASP A 83 4.17 -7.79 -20.63
N ASN A 84 4.23 -7.04 -19.53
CA ASN A 84 4.71 -7.51 -18.23
C ASN A 84 3.66 -8.41 -17.55
N LYS A 85 4.03 -9.66 -17.26
CA LYS A 85 3.14 -10.65 -16.64
C LYS A 85 2.98 -10.48 -15.13
N ASP A 86 3.87 -9.71 -14.49
CA ASP A 86 3.94 -9.53 -13.05
C ASP A 86 3.24 -8.24 -12.58
N THR A 87 2.56 -7.52 -13.49
CA THR A 87 1.81 -6.32 -13.12
C THR A 87 0.41 -6.64 -12.60
N ASP A 88 -0.03 -5.96 -11.55
CA ASP A 88 -1.43 -5.97 -11.08
C ASP A 88 -2.32 -5.03 -11.91
N LEU A 89 -1.73 -4.05 -12.59
CA LEU A 89 -2.46 -3.02 -13.33
C LEU A 89 -1.92 -2.82 -14.75
N GLN A 90 -2.86 -2.74 -15.67
CA GLN A 90 -2.68 -2.24 -17.03
C GLN A 90 -3.55 -1.00 -17.20
N PHE A 91 -3.44 -0.34 -18.34
CA PHE A 91 -4.34 0.75 -18.66
C PHE A 91 -4.57 0.87 -20.16
N ASN A 92 -5.66 1.56 -20.49
CA ASN A 92 -5.84 2.18 -21.80
C ASN A 92 -6.02 3.68 -21.61
N TYR A 93 -5.90 4.44 -22.69
CA TYR A 93 -6.13 5.88 -22.65
C TYR A 93 -6.89 6.37 -23.88
N LYS A 94 -7.53 7.54 -23.77
CA LYS A 94 -8.14 8.27 -24.88
C LYS A 94 -7.77 9.73 -24.81
N ASP A 95 -7.52 10.33 -25.97
CA ASP A 95 -7.22 11.76 -26.08
C ASP A 95 -8.46 12.58 -25.66
N HIS A 96 -8.24 13.60 -24.84
CA HIS A 96 -9.21 14.67 -24.61
C HIS A 96 -8.78 15.89 -25.43
N LYS A 97 -9.68 16.40 -26.26
CA LYS A 97 -9.40 17.47 -27.21
C LYS A 97 -10.32 18.65 -27.01
N GLU A 98 -9.78 19.83 -27.23
CA GLU A 98 -10.51 21.08 -27.41
C GLU A 98 -10.20 21.60 -28.83
N GLY A 99 -11.22 21.55 -29.69
CA GLY A 99 -11.03 21.75 -31.13
C GLY A 99 -10.04 20.73 -31.71
N ARG A 100 -8.93 21.23 -32.27
CA ARG A 100 -7.86 20.40 -32.86
C ARG A 100 -6.76 20.04 -31.86
N ASN A 101 -6.71 20.71 -30.71
CA ASN A 101 -5.64 20.56 -29.74
C ASN A 101 -5.99 19.46 -28.75
N ILE A 102 -5.02 18.59 -28.44
CA ILE A 102 -5.13 17.67 -27.31
C ILE A 102 -4.82 18.50 -26.06
N ILE A 103 -5.69 18.44 -25.05
CA ILE A 103 -5.53 19.15 -23.77
C ILE A 103 -5.27 18.18 -22.61
N GLY A 104 -5.37 16.87 -22.85
CA GLY A 104 -5.09 15.86 -21.84
C GLY A 104 -5.57 14.48 -22.27
N PHE A 105 -5.66 13.58 -21.30
CA PHE A 105 -5.98 12.17 -21.54
C PHE A 105 -6.94 11.64 -20.49
N TYR A 106 -7.91 10.86 -20.94
CA TYR A 106 -8.67 9.97 -20.07
C TYR A 106 -7.93 8.66 -19.93
N ILE A 107 -7.55 8.30 -18.71
CA ILE A 107 -6.90 7.04 -18.37
C ILE A 107 -7.94 6.06 -17.83
N TYR A 108 -7.86 4.82 -18.27
CA TYR A 108 -8.74 3.72 -17.90
C TYR A 108 -7.90 2.62 -17.26
N PRO A 109 -7.80 2.56 -15.92
CA PRO A 109 -7.12 1.48 -15.22
C PRO A 109 -7.80 0.14 -15.47
N ILE A 110 -7.01 -0.91 -15.68
CA ILE A 110 -7.45 -2.28 -15.94
C ILE A 110 -6.74 -3.18 -14.95
N LYS A 111 -7.51 -3.84 -14.07
CA LYS A 111 -6.97 -4.81 -13.12
C LYS A 111 -6.65 -6.12 -13.86
N THR A 112 -5.43 -6.63 -13.69
CA THR A 112 -5.02 -7.93 -14.24
C THR A 112 -5.44 -9.07 -13.33
N LYS A 113 -5.22 -10.32 -13.76
CA LYS A 113 -5.40 -11.51 -12.91
C LYS A 113 -4.66 -11.39 -11.58
N ASN A 114 -3.47 -10.82 -11.59
CA ASN A 114 -2.66 -10.62 -10.40
C ASN A 114 -3.29 -9.65 -9.40
N ALA A 115 -4.00 -8.60 -9.85
CA ALA A 115 -4.76 -7.75 -8.93
C ALA A 115 -5.92 -8.51 -8.25
N PHE A 116 -6.51 -9.50 -8.94
CA PHE A 116 -7.55 -10.35 -8.36
C PHE A 116 -6.97 -11.42 -7.44
N GLU A 117 -5.81 -11.98 -7.77
CA GLU A 117 -5.06 -12.89 -6.91
C GLU A 117 -4.56 -12.17 -5.67
N GLU A 118 -4.01 -10.96 -5.78
CA GLU A 118 -3.66 -10.12 -4.63
C GLU A 118 -4.89 -9.82 -3.77
N GLN A 119 -6.05 -9.53 -4.38
CA GLN A 119 -7.29 -9.35 -3.62
C GLN A 119 -7.82 -10.64 -2.99
N LYS A 120 -7.70 -11.78 -3.67
CA LYS A 120 -8.06 -13.09 -3.13
C LYS A 120 -7.13 -13.45 -1.99
N ILE A 121 -5.82 -13.28 -2.14
CA ILE A 121 -4.81 -13.40 -1.09
C ILE A 121 -5.14 -12.44 0.05
N LYS A 122 -5.42 -11.15 -0.19
CA LYS A 122 -5.84 -10.21 0.87
C LYS A 122 -7.15 -10.60 1.56
N LYS A 123 -8.04 -11.33 0.88
CA LYS A 123 -9.33 -11.83 1.42
C LYS A 123 -9.21 -13.22 2.06
N SER A 124 -8.26 -14.05 1.64
CA SER A 124 -8.06 -15.44 2.08
C SER A 124 -6.93 -15.56 3.11
N VAL A 125 -5.99 -14.62 3.08
CA VAL A 125 -5.02 -14.39 4.15
C VAL A 125 -5.76 -13.58 5.20
N SER A 126 -6.00 -14.24 6.34
CA SER A 126 -6.38 -13.69 7.64
C SER A 126 -5.71 -12.32 7.91
N PRO A 127 -6.21 -11.48 8.83
CA PRO A 127 -5.95 -10.04 8.97
C PRO A 127 -4.53 -9.66 9.46
N ARG A 128 -3.51 -10.27 8.85
CA ARG A 128 -2.10 -10.34 9.20
C ARG A 128 -1.23 -9.43 8.32
N TRP A 129 -1.82 -8.60 7.45
CA TRP A 129 -1.03 -7.75 6.54
C TRP A 129 -0.59 -6.42 7.17
N ASP A 130 -1.17 -6.04 8.31
CA ASP A 130 -0.80 -4.85 9.10
C ASP A 130 0.13 -5.18 10.30
N LEU A 131 0.41 -6.46 10.57
CA LEU A 131 1.13 -6.92 11.77
C LEU A 131 2.19 -7.96 11.37
N SER A 132 3.41 -7.89 11.89
CA SER A 132 4.41 -8.93 11.65
C SER A 132 3.95 -10.30 12.13
N LYS A 133 4.54 -11.34 11.54
CA LYS A 133 4.30 -12.74 11.91
C LYS A 133 4.67 -12.99 13.37
N GLU A 134 5.69 -12.31 13.86
CA GLU A 134 6.20 -12.38 15.23
C GLU A 134 5.16 -11.85 16.22
N LEU A 135 4.55 -10.69 15.94
CA LEU A 135 3.51 -10.10 16.78
C LEU A 135 2.25 -10.95 16.80
N VAL A 136 1.83 -11.46 15.64
CA VAL A 136 0.69 -12.40 15.54
C VAL A 136 0.96 -13.65 16.37
N THR A 137 2.16 -14.21 16.29
CA THR A 137 2.56 -15.40 17.06
C THR A 137 2.57 -15.11 18.56
N ALA A 138 3.03 -13.92 18.97
CA ALA A 138 3.03 -13.52 20.38
C ALA A 138 1.59 -13.40 20.94
N LEU A 139 0.66 -12.84 20.17
CA LEU A 139 -0.75 -12.71 20.54
C LEU A 139 -1.47 -14.07 20.58
N GLU A 140 -1.24 -14.93 19.58
CA GLU A 140 -1.82 -16.28 19.54
C GLU A 140 -1.32 -17.15 20.71
N LYS A 141 -0.05 -17.02 21.12
CA LYS A 141 0.49 -17.68 22.33
C LYS A 141 -0.26 -17.29 23.62
N GLN A 142 -0.86 -16.11 23.66
CA GLN A 142 -1.68 -15.64 24.78
C GLN A 142 -3.18 -15.96 24.61
N ASN A 143 -3.52 -16.84 23.65
CA ASN A 143 -4.89 -17.22 23.32
C ASN A 143 -5.76 -16.04 22.84
N ILE A 144 -5.15 -15.01 22.24
CA ILE A 144 -5.85 -13.85 21.68
C ILE A 144 -6.18 -14.12 20.22
N LEU A 145 -7.48 -14.28 19.92
CA LEU A 145 -7.97 -14.50 18.56
C LEU A 145 -8.15 -13.16 17.82
N LEU A 146 -7.40 -12.97 16.74
CA LEU A 146 -7.45 -11.77 15.89
C LEU A 146 -8.67 -11.75 14.97
N LYS A 147 -9.84 -11.45 15.52
CA LYS A 147 -11.10 -11.32 14.79
C LYS A 147 -11.95 -10.18 15.36
N GLY A 148 -12.76 -9.56 14.51
CA GLY A 148 -13.72 -8.53 14.92
C GLY A 148 -13.06 -7.38 15.70
N ALA A 149 -13.67 -6.99 16.82
CA ALA A 149 -13.20 -5.86 17.64
C ALA A 149 -11.76 -6.02 18.16
N THR A 150 -11.30 -7.24 18.42
CA THR A 150 -9.92 -7.51 18.86
C THR A 150 -8.90 -7.10 17.81
N LEU A 151 -9.21 -7.37 16.54
CA LEU A 151 -8.35 -6.99 15.43
C LEU A 151 -8.28 -5.47 15.29
N GLU A 152 -9.43 -4.80 15.32
CA GLU A 152 -9.48 -3.34 15.16
C GLU A 152 -8.72 -2.62 16.28
N ALA A 153 -8.84 -3.09 17.53
CA ALA A 153 -8.08 -2.55 18.65
C ALA A 153 -6.57 -2.73 18.46
N ILE A 154 -6.11 -3.89 17.96
CA ILE A 154 -4.68 -4.15 17.75
C ILE A 154 -4.13 -3.33 16.57
N LYS A 155 -4.92 -3.10 15.53
CA LYS A 155 -4.57 -2.20 14.41
C LYS A 155 -4.50 -0.74 14.86
N GLU A 156 -5.47 -0.30 15.65
CA GLU A 156 -5.46 1.04 16.23
C GLU A 156 -4.25 1.24 17.14
N TRP A 157 -3.93 0.23 17.95
CA TRP A 157 -2.73 0.23 18.79
C TRP A 157 -1.45 0.29 17.96
N SER A 158 -1.33 -0.54 16.92
CA SER A 158 -0.17 -0.55 16.00
C SER A 158 0.03 0.78 15.27
N SER A 159 -1.04 1.38 14.73
CA SER A 159 -0.93 2.64 13.97
C SER A 159 -0.59 3.86 14.83
N LYS A 160 -0.83 3.82 16.14
CA LYS A 160 -0.58 4.93 17.08
C LYS A 160 0.78 4.86 17.76
N VAL A 161 1.41 3.69 17.78
CA VAL A 161 2.76 3.48 18.30
C VAL A 161 3.75 3.80 17.15
N HIS A 162 3.75 5.06 16.71
CA HIS A 162 4.32 5.48 15.42
C HIS A 162 5.87 5.51 15.38
N ASP A 163 6.55 5.20 16.48
CA ASP A 163 8.03 5.17 16.55
C ASP A 163 8.63 3.81 16.92
N HIS A 164 7.80 2.80 17.17
CA HIS A 164 8.23 1.58 17.84
C HIS A 164 7.71 0.37 17.06
N ASN A 165 8.65 -0.30 16.39
CA ASN A 165 8.48 -1.51 15.59
C ASN A 165 7.67 -2.58 16.35
N ASP A 166 7.08 -3.55 15.66
CA ASP A 166 6.33 -4.68 16.24
C ASP A 166 7.04 -5.36 17.43
N ASN A 167 8.38 -5.30 17.50
CA ASN A 167 9.18 -5.75 18.64
C ASN A 167 8.81 -5.08 19.97
N ASP A 168 8.47 -3.80 19.95
CA ASP A 168 8.10 -3.05 21.16
C ASP A 168 6.68 -3.39 21.60
N MET A 169 5.78 -3.61 20.65
CA MET A 169 4.45 -4.15 20.94
C MET A 169 4.57 -5.54 21.57
N ILE A 170 5.43 -6.40 21.04
CA ILE A 170 5.72 -7.73 21.62
C ILE A 170 6.30 -7.59 23.03
N HIS A 171 7.26 -6.68 23.23
CA HIS A 171 7.84 -6.41 24.54
C HIS A 171 6.78 -5.92 25.54
N GLN A 172 5.88 -5.05 25.10
CA GLN A 172 4.79 -4.52 25.92
C GLN A 172 3.74 -5.59 26.27
N ILE A 173 3.40 -6.46 25.32
CA ILE A 173 2.58 -7.66 25.59
C ILE A 173 3.26 -8.52 26.66
N GLY A 174 4.58 -8.72 26.58
CA GLY A 174 5.36 -9.43 27.59
C GLY A 174 5.19 -8.84 28.99
N LYS A 175 5.30 -7.51 29.12
CA LYS A 175 5.03 -6.80 30.38
C LYS A 175 3.61 -7.01 30.90
N TYR A 176 2.60 -7.06 30.02
CA TYR A 176 1.22 -7.33 30.41
C TYR A 176 1.00 -8.74 30.91
N VAL A 177 1.67 -9.72 30.29
CA VAL A 177 1.66 -11.12 30.75
C VAL A 177 2.28 -11.22 32.14
N GLU A 178 3.49 -10.67 32.33
CA GLU A 178 4.16 -10.69 33.65
C GLU A 178 3.30 -10.02 34.74
N ALA A 179 2.67 -8.89 34.43
CA ALA A 179 1.79 -8.20 35.36
C ALA A 179 0.55 -9.03 35.70
N ALA A 180 0.00 -9.77 34.73
CA ALA A 180 -1.14 -10.65 34.92
C ALA A 180 -0.76 -11.88 35.77
N GLU A 181 0.42 -12.46 35.54
CA GLU A 181 0.95 -13.59 36.30
C GLU A 181 1.21 -13.21 37.77
N ARG A 182 1.80 -12.04 38.03
CA ARG A 182 1.99 -11.53 39.40
C ARG A 182 0.67 -11.40 40.17
N LYS A 183 -0.42 -11.07 39.48
CA LYS A 183 -1.75 -10.89 40.10
C LYS A 183 -2.54 -12.18 40.24
N ASN A 184 -2.44 -13.09 39.27
CA ASN A 184 -3.38 -14.20 39.13
C ASN A 184 -2.72 -15.59 39.24
N GLY A 185 -1.39 -15.66 39.28
CA GLY A 185 -0.60 -16.90 39.31
C GLY A 185 -0.37 -17.49 37.91
N ILE A 186 0.83 -18.02 37.66
CA ILE A 186 1.36 -18.47 36.36
C ILE A 186 0.45 -19.49 35.65
N GLY A 187 0.40 -19.43 34.31
CA GLY A 187 -0.24 -20.45 33.47
C GLY A 187 -1.76 -20.28 33.26
N LYS A 188 -2.35 -19.15 33.67
CA LYS A 188 -3.76 -18.82 33.40
C LYS A 188 -3.93 -18.10 32.05
N ASN A 189 -5.17 -18.04 31.57
CA ASN A 189 -5.52 -17.29 30.36
C ASN A 189 -5.66 -15.79 30.69
N TYR A 190 -4.82 -14.96 30.07
CA TYR A 190 -4.77 -13.51 30.30
C TYR A 190 -5.30 -12.67 29.13
N ALA A 191 -5.91 -13.29 28.11
CA ALA A 191 -6.34 -12.59 26.90
C ALA A 191 -7.19 -11.34 27.21
N ALA A 192 -8.18 -11.46 28.10
CA ALA A 192 -9.04 -10.34 28.49
C ALA A 192 -8.27 -9.23 29.24
N TYR A 193 -7.31 -9.60 30.09
CA TYR A 193 -6.48 -8.65 30.82
C TYR A 193 -5.54 -7.87 29.88
N ILE A 194 -4.89 -8.58 28.96
CA ILE A 194 -3.98 -8.01 27.97
C ILE A 194 -4.75 -7.04 27.06
N MET A 195 -5.92 -7.44 26.54
CA MET A 195 -6.77 -6.56 25.74
C MET A 195 -7.25 -5.33 26.53
N GLY A 196 -7.52 -5.48 27.83
CA GLY A 196 -7.83 -4.34 28.71
C GLY A 196 -6.65 -3.39 28.92
N CYS A 197 -5.41 -3.86 28.84
CA CYS A 197 -4.22 -3.00 28.87
C CYS A 197 -4.03 -2.27 27.54
N ILE A 198 -4.11 -2.98 26.42
CA ILE A 198 -4.02 -2.40 25.07
C ILE A 198 -5.06 -1.28 24.88
N ASN A 199 -6.31 -1.51 25.28
CA ASN A 199 -7.36 -0.49 25.21
C ASN A 199 -7.10 0.73 26.10
N ARG A 200 -6.34 0.58 27.19
CA ARG A 200 -5.92 1.72 28.02
C ARG A 200 -4.79 2.49 27.36
N ASP A 201 -3.82 1.81 26.75
CA ASP A 201 -2.75 2.45 26.00
C ASP A 201 -3.31 3.34 24.89
N ILE A 202 -4.21 2.77 24.08
CA ILE A 202 -4.89 3.50 23.00
C ILE A 202 -5.56 4.78 23.53
N LYS A 203 -6.23 4.69 24.68
CA LYS A 203 -6.88 5.85 25.32
C LYS A 203 -5.89 6.88 25.86
N SER A 204 -4.78 6.43 26.45
CA SER A 204 -3.75 7.34 26.98
C SER A 204 -3.00 8.09 25.88
N ILE A 205 -2.95 7.56 24.66
CA ILE A 205 -2.32 8.23 23.51
C ILE A 205 -3.26 9.28 22.88
N ASN A 206 -4.58 9.18 23.10
CA ASN A 206 -5.57 10.13 22.58
C ASN A 206 -5.80 11.35 23.48
N HIS A 207 -5.13 11.43 24.63
CA HIS A 207 -5.23 12.50 25.62
C HIS A 207 -3.88 13.19 25.77
#